data_AF-A0A7K2VNQ3-F1
#
_entry.id   AF-A0A7K2VNQ3-F1
#
_cell.length_a   1.000
_cell.length_b   1.000
_cell.length_c   1.000
_cell.angle_alpha   90.00
_cell.angle_beta   90.00
_cell.angle_gamma   90.00
#
_symmetry.space_group_name_H-M   'P 1'
#
loop_
_entity.id
_entity.type
_entity.pdbx_description
1 polymer ?
#
loop_
_entity_poly.entity_id
_entity_poly.type
_entity_poly.pdbx_seq_one_letter_code
_entity_poly.pdbx_strand_id
1 'polypeptide(L)'
;RLGPGVRCPEPDWALYGRRGDSTVRTAIRTSGRPRLHAGAGVRLRLDTAAAEPMAGQLRRLGIDTARPLFVVACPQFMVHRAAGAVLPR
;
A
#
# COMPACT_ATOMS: atom_id res chain seq x y z
N ARG A 1 -14.42 5.44 12.95
CA ARG A 1 -15.02 4.66 11.83
C ARG A 1 -14.94 5.53 10.58
N LEU A 2 -14.63 4.98 9.40
CA LEU A 2 -14.32 5.73 8.16
C LEU A 2 -15.55 6.32 7.42
N GLY A 3 -16.71 6.38 8.08
CA GLY A 3 -17.96 6.82 7.44
C GLY A 3 -18.43 5.88 6.30
N PRO A 4 -19.37 6.35 5.45
CA PRO A 4 -19.81 5.60 4.29
C PRO A 4 -18.63 5.35 3.33
N GLY A 5 -18.69 4.24 2.60
CA GLY A 5 -17.68 3.89 1.60
C GLY A 5 -18.31 3.20 0.41
N VAL A 6 -17.68 3.33 -0.75
CA VAL A 6 -18.11 2.70 -2.00
C VAL A 6 -17.29 1.44 -2.25
N ARG A 7 -17.87 0.45 -2.94
CA ARG A 7 -17.11 -0.74 -3.34
C ARG A 7 -15.98 -0.31 -4.29
N CYS A 8 -14.76 -0.71 -3.96
CA CYS A 8 -13.60 -0.51 -4.82
C CYS A 8 -13.36 -1.81 -5.60
N PRO A 9 -13.06 -1.77 -6.91
CA PRO A 9 -12.57 -2.96 -7.62
C PRO A 9 -11.30 -3.47 -6.94
N GLU A 10 -11.04 -4.77 -7.05
CA GLU A 10 -9.78 -5.35 -6.59
C GLU A 10 -8.66 -4.89 -7.55
N PRO A 11 -7.72 -4.06 -7.09
CA PRO A 11 -6.63 -3.58 -7.94
C PRO A 11 -5.59 -4.69 -8.18
N ASP A 12 -5.29 -4.95 -9.45
CA ASP A 12 -4.08 -5.70 -9.81
C ASP A 12 -2.87 -4.78 -9.67
N TRP A 13 -2.09 -4.94 -8.59
CA TRP A 13 -0.88 -4.15 -8.41
C TRP A 13 0.33 -4.83 -9.05
N ALA A 14 1.30 -4.02 -9.44
CA ALA A 14 2.63 -4.50 -9.82
C ALA A 14 3.67 -3.84 -8.92
N LEU A 15 4.51 -4.65 -8.30
CA LEU A 15 5.72 -4.18 -7.63
C LEU A 15 6.88 -4.21 -8.61
N TYR A 16 7.68 -3.15 -8.63
CA TYR A 16 8.93 -3.10 -9.36
C TYR A 16 10.09 -3.15 -8.38
N GLY A 17 11.03 -4.05 -8.63
CA GLY A 17 12.24 -4.20 -7.83
C GLY A 17 13.46 -4.33 -8.74
N ARG A 18 14.64 -4.28 -8.11
CA ARG A 18 15.92 -4.52 -8.79
C ARG A 18 16.54 -5.82 -8.31
N ARG A 19 17.07 -6.61 -9.25
CA ARG A 19 17.89 -7.80 -8.98
C ARG A 19 19.14 -7.70 -9.86
N GLY A 20 20.25 -7.27 -9.25
CA GLY A 20 21.42 -6.80 -10.00
C GLY A 20 21.02 -5.67 -10.96
N ASP A 21 21.42 -5.80 -12.22
CA ASP A 21 21.11 -4.81 -13.26
C ASP A 21 19.75 -5.01 -13.94
N SER A 22 18.93 -5.92 -13.43
CA SER A 22 17.62 -6.26 -14.00
C SER A 22 16.47 -5.67 -13.18
N THR A 23 15.43 -5.20 -13.87
CA THR A 23 14.16 -4.84 -13.25
C THR A 23 13.28 -6.08 -13.17
N VAL A 24 12.76 -6.36 -11.98
CA VAL A 24 11.81 -7.45 -11.75
C VAL A 24 10.44 -6.84 -11.52
N ARG A 25 9.46 -7.23 -12.34
CA ARG A 25 8.04 -6.91 -12.15
C ARG A 25 7.35 -8.06 -11.46
N THR A 26 6.74 -7.80 -10.32
CA THR A 26 6.01 -8.79 -9.55
C THR A 26 4.54 -8.43 -9.49
N ALA A 27 3.69 -9.29 -10.03
CA ALA A 27 2.24 -9.15 -9.90
C ALA A 27 1.81 -9.42 -8.45
N ILE A 28 0.94 -8.56 -7.94
CA ILE A 28 0.31 -8.65 -6.63
C ILE A 28 -1.18 -8.76 -6.85
N ARG A 29 -1.75 -9.91 -6.45
CA ARG A 29 -3.20 -10.10 -6.43
C ARG A 29 -3.69 -9.75 -5.04
N THR A 30 -4.64 -8.84 -4.97
CA THR A 30 -5.33 -8.50 -3.71
C THR A 30 -6.76 -8.96 -3.79
N SER A 31 -7.25 -9.61 -2.73
CA SER A 31 -8.67 -9.94 -2.60
C SER A 31 -9.20 -9.59 -1.22
N GLY A 32 -10.51 -9.42 -1.11
CA GLY A 32 -11.17 -9.15 0.18
C GLY A 32 -12.26 -8.10 0.17
N ARG A 33 -12.78 -7.73 -1.01
CA ARG A 33 -13.87 -6.75 -1.18
C ARG A 33 -13.53 -5.38 -0.59
N PRO A 34 -12.50 -4.69 -1.10
CA PRO A 34 -12.09 -3.39 -0.58
C PRO A 34 -13.21 -2.35 -0.72
N ARG A 35 -13.25 -1.41 0.23
CA ARG A 35 -14.11 -0.23 0.20
C ARG A 35 -13.27 1.03 0.20
N LEU A 36 -13.59 1.96 -0.69
CA LEU A 36 -12.99 3.28 -0.74
C LEU A 36 -13.81 4.25 0.10
N HIS A 37 -13.14 4.99 0.97
CA HIS A 37 -13.71 6.00 1.84
C HIS A 37 -13.05 7.35 1.54
N ALA A 38 -13.79 8.45 1.76
CA ALA A 38 -13.15 9.75 1.91
C ALA A 38 -12.20 9.71 3.11
N GLY A 39 -11.00 10.26 2.97
CA GLY A 39 -10.01 10.36 4.05
C GLY A 39 -10.28 11.52 5.01
N ALA A 40 -11.41 12.22 4.86
CA ALA A 40 -11.81 13.32 5.74
C ALA A 40 -11.83 12.84 7.21
N GLY A 41 -11.10 13.55 8.06
CA GLY A 41 -10.96 13.22 9.49
C GLY A 41 -9.98 12.09 9.80
N VAL A 42 -9.27 11.54 8.80
CA VAL A 42 -8.19 10.56 9.01
C VAL A 42 -6.85 11.28 9.12
N ARG A 43 -6.05 10.87 10.10
CA ARG A 43 -4.65 11.26 10.22
C ARG A 43 -3.82 10.01 10.44
N LEU A 44 -2.81 9.82 9.61
CA LEU A 44 -1.85 8.72 9.77
C LEU A 44 -0.93 9.00 10.94
N ARG A 45 -0.55 7.94 11.67
CA ARG A 45 0.44 8.01 12.74
C ARG A 45 1.30 6.77 12.68
N LEU A 46 2.62 6.96 12.67
CA LEU A 46 3.55 5.86 12.74
C LEU A 46 3.83 5.52 14.20
N ASP A 47 3.21 4.45 14.68
CA ASP A 47 3.41 3.94 16.04
C ASP A 47 4.54 2.89 16.07
N THR A 48 5.72 3.32 15.64
CA THR A 48 6.93 2.48 15.58
C THR A 48 8.14 3.28 16.05
N ALA A 49 9.08 2.60 16.71
CA ALA A 49 10.29 3.21 17.24
C ALA A 49 11.10 3.91 16.13
N ALA A 50 11.77 5.01 16.47
CA ALA A 50 12.58 5.77 15.52
C ALA A 50 13.74 4.97 14.90
N ALA A 51 14.19 3.91 15.59
CA ALA A 51 15.28 3.03 15.14
C ALA A 51 14.87 2.06 14.02
N GLU A 52 13.57 1.87 13.76
CA GLU A 52 13.10 1.00 12.68
C GLU A 52 13.43 1.65 11.31
N PRO A 53 14.26 1.01 10.45
CA PRO A 53 14.71 1.63 9.19
C PRO A 53 13.55 2.08 8.29
N MET A 54 12.48 1.27 8.25
CA MET A 54 11.26 1.58 7.49
C MET A 54 10.53 2.80 8.07
N ALA A 55 10.44 2.91 9.40
CA ALA A 55 9.78 4.03 10.05
C ALA A 55 10.48 5.36 9.72
N GLY A 56 11.81 5.37 9.69
CA GLY A 56 12.59 6.53 9.25
C GLY A 56 12.31 6.93 7.80
N GLN A 57 12.18 5.96 6.88
CA GLN A 57 11.81 6.23 5.49
C GLN A 57 10.39 6.81 5.36
N LEU A 58 9.41 6.22 6.05
CA LEU A 58 8.02 6.70 6.02
C LEU A 58 7.89 8.13 6.58
N ARG A 59 8.64 8.47 7.63
CA ARG A 59 8.71 9.85 8.14
C ARG A 59 9.31 10.81 7.12
N ARG A 60 10.40 10.42 6.45
CA ARG A 60 11.01 11.23 5.37
C ARG A 60 10.06 11.45 4.20
N LEU A 61 9.17 10.50 3.93
CA LEU A 61 8.11 10.63 2.93
C LEU A 61 6.91 11.47 3.42
N GLY A 62 6.95 12.00 4.64
CA GLY A 62 5.86 12.79 5.22
C GLY A 62 4.61 11.99 5.54
N ILE A 63 4.71 10.66 5.63
CA ILE A 63 3.56 9.77 5.91
C ILE A 63 3.09 9.92 7.35
N ASP A 64 4.01 10.16 8.29
CA ASP A 64 3.64 10.44 9.67
C ASP A 64 2.90 11.77 9.76
N THR A 65 1.70 11.75 10.33
CA THR A 65 0.73 12.86 10.38
C THR A 65 0.04 13.24 9.06
N ALA A 66 0.27 12.51 7.97
CA ALA A 66 -0.39 12.76 6.70
C ALA A 66 -1.92 12.69 6.82
N ARG A 67 -2.59 13.57 6.07
CA ARG A 67 -4.06 13.59 5.93
C ARG A 67 -4.43 13.07 4.54
N PRO A 68 -4.74 11.78 4.41
CA PRO A 68 -5.07 11.21 3.10
C PRO A 68 -6.36 11.82 2.55
N LEU A 69 -6.43 11.99 1.24
CA LEU A 69 -7.69 12.36 0.56
C LEU A 69 -8.68 11.19 0.53
N PHE A 70 -8.15 9.97 0.43
CA PHE A 70 -8.92 8.73 0.37
C PHE A 70 -8.26 7.62 1.18
N VAL A 71 -9.07 6.71 1.71
CA VAL A 71 -8.62 5.52 2.43
C VAL A 71 -9.32 4.30 1.87
N VAL A 72 -8.54 3.26 1.54
CA VAL A 72 -9.06 1.95 1.17
C VAL A 72 -9.06 1.06 2.40
N ALA A 73 -10.21 0.53 2.78
CA ALA A 73 -10.37 -0.41 3.89
C ALA A 73 -10.85 -1.76 3.37
N CYS A 74 -10.18 -2.84 3.80
CA CYS A 74 -10.48 -4.19 3.36
C CYS A 74 -10.42 -5.13 4.58
N PRO A 75 -11.56 -5.43 5.24
CA PRO A 75 -11.56 -6.21 6.48
C PRO A 75 -11.01 -7.63 6.33
N GLN A 76 -11.10 -8.20 5.14
CA GLN A 76 -10.65 -9.56 4.80
C GLN A 76 -9.53 -9.50 3.76
N PHE A 77 -8.58 -8.58 3.93
CA PHE A 77 -7.51 -8.36 2.97
C PHE A 77 -6.58 -9.55 2.88
N MET A 78 -6.52 -10.16 1.70
CA MET A 78 -5.56 -11.19 1.33
C MET A 78 -4.67 -10.66 0.22
N VAL A 79 -3.37 -10.93 0.33
CA VAL A 79 -2.36 -10.53 -0.65
C VAL A 79 -1.60 -11.76 -1.09
N HIS A 80 -1.55 -12.00 -2.39
CA HIS A 80 -0.72 -13.01 -2.99
C HIS A 80 0.31 -12.36 -3.92
N ARG A 81 1.59 -12.56 -3.62
CA ARG A 81 2.72 -12.08 -4.40
C ARG A 81 3.22 -13.20 -5.33
N ALA A 82 3.22 -12.96 -6.64
CA ALA A 82 3.79 -13.89 -7.60
C ALA A 82 5.33 -13.97 -7.51
N ALA A 83 5.95 -14.91 -8.23
CA ALA A 83 7.40 -15.11 -8.23
C ALA A 83 8.20 -13.91 -8.77
N GLY A 84 7.57 -13.04 -9.55
CA GLY A 84 8.24 -11.94 -10.26
C GLY A 84 8.80 -12.39 -11.61
N ALA A 85 8.71 -11.51 -12.60
CA ALA A 85 9.25 -11.71 -13.94
C ALA A 85 10.31 -10.64 -14.22
N VAL A 86 11.46 -11.05 -14.74
CA VAL A 86 12.49 -10.12 -15.22
C VAL A 86 11.95 -9.41 -16.46
N LEU A 87 12.00 -8.09 -16.46
CA LEU A 87 11.64 -7.30 -17.62
C LEU A 87 12.82 -7.25 -18.61
N PRO A 88 12.55 -7.35 -19.92
CA PRO A 88 13.55 -7.03 -20.93
C PRO A 88 13.99 -5.56 -20.78
N ARG A 89 15.25 -5.30 -21.08
CA ARG A 89 15.82 -3.94 -21.09
C ARG A 89 15.36 -3.16 -22.30
#